data_AF-A0A918WZR1-F1
#
_entry.id   AF-A0A918WZR1-F1
#
_cell.length_a   1.000
_cell.length_b   1.000
_cell.length_c   1.000
_cell.angle_alpha   90.00
_cell.angle_beta   90.00
_cell.angle_gamma   90.00
#
_symmetry.space_group_name_H-M   'P 1'
#
loop_
_entity.id
_entity.type
_entity.pdbx_description
1 polymer ?
#
loop_
_entity_poly.entity_id
_entity_poly.type
_entity_poly.pdbx_seq_one_letter_code
_entity_poly.pdbx_strand_id
1 'polypeptide(L)' 'MAGRRQLHRLVALALGWLRARRAVEALADLVESSMVLYASHLAEHLGTELPQGYVTPAVGALLLERIRKGA' A
#
# COMPACT_ATOMS: atom_id res chain seq x y z
N MET A 1 -32.22 -14.10 -27.08
CA MET A 1 -30.75 -14.25 -26.88
C MET A 1 -30.04 -13.02 -26.27
N ALA A 2 -30.71 -11.88 -26.03
CA ALA A 2 -30.07 -10.68 -25.46
C ALA A 2 -29.76 -10.80 -23.94
N GLY A 3 -30.66 -11.39 -23.15
CA GLY A 3 -30.51 -11.47 -21.69
C GLY A 3 -29.30 -12.29 -21.20
N ARG A 4 -28.92 -13.37 -21.90
CA ARG A 4 -27.77 -14.20 -21.52
C ARG A 4 -26.43 -13.45 -21.65
N ARG A 5 -26.28 -12.62 -22.69
CA ARG A 5 -25.08 -11.78 -22.88
C ARG A 5 -24.98 -10.68 -21.83
N GLN A 6 -26.11 -10.10 -21.44
CA GLN A 6 -26.16 -9.10 -20.37
C GLN A 6 -25.79 -9.71 -19.02
N LEU A 7 -26.30 -10.90 -18.71
CA LEU A 7 -25.94 -11.63 -17.48
C LEU A 7 -24.43 -11.94 -17.43
N HIS A 8 -23.84 -12.43 -18.52
CA HIS A 8 -22.40 -12.70 -18.57
C HIS A 8 -21.55 -11.44 -18.32
N ARG A 9 -21.97 -10.28 -18.86
CA ARG A 9 -21.29 -9.01 -18.61
C ARG A 9 -21.37 -8.58 -17.15
N LEU A 10 -22.55 -8.69 -16.53
CA LEU A 10 -22.73 -8.36 -15.12
C LEU A 10 -21.90 -9.28 -14.22
N VAL A 11 -21.87 -10.59 -14.52
CA VAL A 11 -21.02 -11.55 -13.79
C VAL A 11 -19.54 -11.22 -13.94
N ALA A 12 -19.07 -10.90 -15.15
CA ALA A 12 -17.68 -10.51 -15.38
C ALA A 12 -17.30 -9.23 -14.62
N LEU A 13 -18.18 -8.23 -14.59
CA LEU A 13 -17.97 -7.00 -13.81
C LEU A 13 -17.93 -7.28 -12.31
N ALA A 14 -18.85 -8.10 -11.78
CA ALA A 14 -18.88 -8.45 -10.37
C ALA A 14 -17.61 -9.22 -9.94
N LEU A 15 -17.16 -10.17 -10.76
CA LEU A 15 -15.91 -10.91 -10.51
C LEU A 15 -14.68 -10.00 -10.60
N GLY A 16 -14.65 -9.11 -11.60
CA GLY A 16 -13.58 -8.12 -11.74
C GLY A 16 -13.49 -7.20 -10.53
N TRP A 17 -14.62 -6.69 -10.06
CA TRP A 17 -14.71 -5.85 -8.86
C TRP A 17 -14.22 -6.58 -7.61
N LEU A 18 -14.70 -7.80 -7.38
CA LEU A 18 -14.28 -8.61 -6.22
C LEU A 18 -12.78 -8.91 -6.26
N ARG A 19 -12.25 -9.24 -7.43
CA ARG A 19 -10.82 -9.54 -7.62
C ARG A 19 -9.98 -8.28 -7.41
N ALA A 20 -10.40 -7.14 -7.94
CA ALA A 20 -9.72 -5.87 -7.74
C ALA A 20 -9.68 -5.49 -6.25
N ARG A 21 -10.81 -5.63 -5.54
CA ARG A 21 -10.87 -5.36 -4.09
C ARG A 21 -9.89 -6.23 -3.30
N ARG A 22 -9.86 -7.53 -3.55
CA ARG A 22 -8.90 -8.45 -2.91
C ARG A 22 -7.46 -8.12 -3.24
N ALA A 23 -7.18 -7.70 -4.48
CA ALA A 23 -5.84 -7.30 -4.88
C ALA A 23 -5.38 -6.02 -4.17
N VAL A 24 -6.29 -5.06 -3.97
CA VAL A 24 -6.01 -3.84 -3.19
C VAL A 24 -5.78 -4.15 -1.72
N GLU A 25 -6.59 -5.03 -1.12
CA GLU A 25 -6.38 -5.50 0.26
C GLU A 25 -5.00 -6.16 0.42
N ALA A 26 -4.66 -7.10 -0.46
CA ALA A 26 -3.33 -7.75 -0.44
C ALA A 26 -2.16 -6.78 -0.67
N LEU A 27 -2.35 -5.76 -1.51
CA LEU A 27 -1.35 -4.72 -1.73
C LEU A 27 -1.16 -3.87 -0.47
N ALA A 28 -2.23 -3.51 0.22
CA ALA A 28 -2.15 -2.77 1.47
C ALA A 28 -1.39 -3.56 2.55
N ASP A 29 -1.72 -4.84 2.73
CA ASP A 29 -1.04 -5.72 3.68
C ASP A 29 0.46 -5.87 3.35
N LEU A 30 0.80 -5.98 2.07
CA LEU A 30 2.19 -6.07 1.62
C LEU A 30 2.95 -4.77 1.92
N VAL A 31 2.34 -3.61 1.62
CA VAL A 31 2.94 -2.30 1.90
C VAL A 31 3.16 -2.14 3.41
N GLU A 32 2.16 -2.45 4.24
CA GLU A 32 2.28 -2.37 5.69
C GLU A 32 3.39 -3.30 6.21
N SER A 33 3.40 -4.56 5.78
CA SER A 33 4.43 -5.53 6.17
C SER A 33 5.83 -5.07 5.76
N SER A 34 5.97 -4.49 4.56
CA SER A 34 7.26 -3.96 4.09
C SER A 34 7.71 -2.75 4.93
N MET A 35 6.78 -1.88 5.33
CA MET A 35 7.09 -0.74 6.19
C MET A 35 7.50 -1.21 7.58
N VAL A 36 6.80 -2.16 8.18
CA VAL A 36 7.19 -2.73 9.49
C VAL A 36 8.59 -3.34 9.42
N LEU A 37 8.92 -4.04 8.33
CA LEU A 37 10.20 -4.71 8.20
C LEU A 37 11.38 -3.75 7.99
N TYR A 38 11.20 -2.70 7.18
CA TYR A 38 12.31 -1.85 6.73
C TYR A 38 12.34 -0.44 7.32
N ALA A 39 11.24 0.05 7.90
CA ALA A 39 11.17 1.43 8.36
C ALA A 39 12.14 1.75 9.50
N SER A 40 12.31 0.83 10.46
CA SER A 40 13.27 1.01 11.56
C SER A 40 14.68 1.16 11.02
N HIS A 41 15.09 0.26 10.13
CA HIS A 41 16.41 0.30 9.51
C HIS A 41 16.62 1.56 8.66
N LEU A 42 15.62 1.97 7.88
CA LEU A 42 15.67 3.20 7.09
C LEU A 42 15.78 4.44 7.99
N ALA A 43 15.01 4.50 9.07
CA ALA A 43 15.01 5.61 10.00
C ALA A 43 16.36 5.71 10.74
N GLU A 44 16.93 4.58 11.18
CA GLU A 44 18.28 4.50 11.74
C GLU A 44 19.32 5.03 10.75
N HIS A 45 19.29 4.55 9.50
CA HIS A 45 20.23 4.97 8.47
C HIS A 45 20.16 6.48 8.20
N LEU A 46 18.95 7.04 8.22
CA LEU A 46 18.71 8.46 8.01
C LEU A 46 18.84 9.30 9.28
N GLY A 47 19.19 8.72 10.43
CA GLY A 47 19.30 9.42 11.72
C GLY A 47 17.99 10.06 12.17
N THR A 48 16.87 9.41 11.90
CA THR A 48 15.51 9.85 12.26
C THR A 48 14.97 8.94 13.35
N GLU A 49 14.50 9.50 14.46
CA GLU A 49 13.87 8.72 15.52
C GLU A 49 12.44 8.32 15.14
N LEU A 50 12.06 7.10 15.53
CA LEU A 50 10.68 6.58 15.42
C LEU A 50 10.10 6.49 16.85
N PRO A 51 9.42 7.52 17.36
CA PRO A 51 9.01 7.61 18.77
C PRO A 51 8.13 6.44 19.24
N GLN A 52 7.39 5.81 18.32
CA GLN A 52 6.45 4.74 18.60
C GLN A 52 6.78 3.44 17.84
N GLY A 53 7.96 3.37 17.21
CA GLY A 53 8.39 2.21 16.43
C GLY A 53 7.66 2.01 15.09
N TYR A 54 6.77 2.93 14.70
CA TYR A 54 6.09 2.92 13.41
C TYR A 54 6.19 4.27 12.70
N VAL A 55 6.04 4.24 11.37
CA VAL A 55 6.07 5.44 10.53
C VAL A 55 4.69 6.08 10.52
N THR A 56 4.58 7.23 11.17
CA THR A 56 3.41 8.10 11.00
C THR A 56 3.49 8.86 9.67
N PRO A 57 2.39 9.41 9.14
CA PRO A 57 2.43 10.25 7.93
C PRO A 57 3.42 11.41 8.02
N ALA A 58 3.55 12.04 9.20
CA ALA A 58 4.50 13.13 9.44
C ALA A 58 5.95 12.64 9.35
N VAL A 59 6.26 11.49 9.95
CA VAL A 59 7.60 10.88 9.86
C VAL A 59 7.90 10.44 8.43
N GLY A 60 6.92 9.86 7.72
CA GLY A 60 7.06 9.48 6.32
C GLY A 60 7.41 10.67 5.41
N ALA A 61 6.77 11.83 5.64
CA ALA A 61 7.09 13.06 4.92
C ALA A 61 8.54 13.54 5.19
N LEU A 62 9.00 13.44 6.44
CA LEU A 62 10.38 13.78 6.81
C LEU A 62 11.41 12.86 6.15
N LEU A 63 11.16 11.54 6.16
CA LEU A 63 12.01 10.55 5.50
C LEU A 63 12.07 10.79 3.99
N LEU A 64 10.93 11.04 3.36
CA LEU A 64 10.86 11.34 1.93
C LEU A 64 11.68 12.59 1.57
N GLU A 65 11.61 13.63 2.40
CA GLU A 65 12.37 14.86 2.19
C GLU A 65 13.88 14.65 2.37
N ARG A 66 14.29 13.78 3.30
CA ARG A 66 15.70 13.37 3.46
C ARG A 66 16.20 12.63 2.23
N ILE A 67 15.47 11.63 1.76
CA ILE A 67 15.79 10.86 0.55
C ILE A 67 15.91 11.79 -0.67
N ARG A 68 14.95 12.72 -0.84
CA ARG A 68 14.97 13.69 -1.94
C ARG A 68 16.20 14.60 -1.91
N LYS A 69 16.68 14.96 -0.72
CA LYS A 69 17.87 15.80 -0.54
C LYS A 69 19.19 15.04 -0.70
N GLY A 70 19.13 13.73 -0.96
CA GLY A 70 20.32 12.89 -1.10
C GLY A 70 21.04 12.65 0.23
N ALA A 71 20.28 12.70 1.34
CA ALA A 71 20.78 12.25 2.64
C ALA A 71 21.28 10.80 2.57
#